data_AF-F8PEG2-F1
#
_entry.id   AF-F8PEG2-F1
#
_cell.length_a   1.000
_cell.length_b   1.000
_cell.length_c   1.000
_cell.angle_alpha   90.00
_cell.angle_beta   90.00
_cell.angle_gamma   90.00
#
_symmetry.space_group_name_H-M   'P 1'
#
loop_
_entity.id
_entity.type
_entity.pdbx_description
1 polymer ?
#
loop_
_entity_poly.entity_id
_entity_poly.type
_entity_poly.pdbx_seq_one_letter_code
_entity_poly.pdbx_strand_id
1 'polypeptide(L)'
;MTIECTKALTGSQATFKKPQAPNMYNAIVHAKSLEVNADLPVGEKKRLQEIQSLAKVKQGPEGLCKDKQEEMRNLLLEHCEIKSSGVCFNNAAAAHDLMCTSDRIGRELDNLALRTGSYGCFFLTQGHINNLGAATWYGSDNSLNFWEDVIGRDPDEIAQLFEQWGCSRNQMCKGLQDWPSQGSGLNN
;
A
#
# COMPACT_ATOMS: atom_id res chain seq x y z
N MET A 1 26.05 22.70 2.01
CA MET A 1 25.72 22.01 0.75
C MET A 1 24.36 21.35 0.95
N THR A 2 23.32 21.81 0.27
CA THR A 2 21.94 21.31 0.43
C THR A 2 21.78 19.96 -0.27
N ILE A 3 20.88 19.10 0.24
CA ILE A 3 20.59 17.76 -0.30
C ILE A 3 20.40 17.80 -1.83
N GLU A 4 19.74 18.83 -2.36
CA GLU A 4 19.51 19.02 -3.79
C GLU A 4 20.78 19.20 -4.62
N CYS A 5 21.77 19.95 -4.14
CA CYS A 5 23.06 20.10 -4.83
C CYS A 5 23.79 18.74 -4.92
N THR A 6 23.72 17.93 -3.87
CA THR A 6 24.32 16.58 -3.85
C THR A 6 23.61 15.61 -4.80
N LYS A 7 22.27 15.67 -4.89
CA LYS A 7 21.48 14.86 -5.83
C LYS A 7 21.84 15.17 -7.29
N ALA A 8 22.02 16.45 -7.61
CA ALA A 8 22.43 16.89 -8.95
C ALA A 8 23.87 16.44 -9.29
N LEU A 9 24.79 16.49 -8.34
CA LEU A 9 26.20 16.07 -8.53
C LEU A 9 26.36 14.54 -8.66
N THR A 10 25.53 13.77 -7.96
CA THR A 10 25.61 12.30 -7.95
C THR A 10 24.76 11.63 -9.03
N GLY A 11 23.98 12.41 -9.80
CA GLY A 11 23.03 11.87 -10.77
C GLY A 11 22.00 10.94 -10.13
N SER A 12 21.67 11.15 -8.85
CA SER A 12 20.84 10.24 -8.05
C SER A 12 19.37 10.33 -8.45
N GLN A 13 19.04 9.86 -9.64
CA GLN A 13 17.67 9.58 -10.04
C GLN A 13 17.41 8.11 -9.71
N ALA A 14 16.55 7.85 -8.73
CA ALA A 14 16.21 6.48 -8.39
C ALA A 14 15.53 5.82 -9.61
N THR A 15 16.22 4.88 -10.26
CA THR A 15 15.67 4.08 -11.36
C THR A 15 14.83 2.96 -10.78
N PHE A 16 13.76 3.32 -10.06
CA PHE A 16 12.75 2.33 -9.68
C PHE A 16 12.14 1.76 -10.95
N LYS A 17 11.96 0.43 -10.98
CA LYS A 17 11.15 -0.18 -12.04
C LYS A 17 9.78 0.48 -11.98
N LYS A 18 9.39 1.13 -13.07
CA LYS A 18 8.04 1.68 -13.18
C LYS A 18 7.04 0.53 -12.96
N PRO A 19 5.93 0.76 -12.23
CA PRO A 19 4.83 -0.18 -12.20
C PRO A 19 4.51 -0.60 -13.63
N GLN A 20 4.46 -1.91 -13.88
CA GLN A 20 4.16 -2.39 -15.22
C GLN A 20 2.73 -1.98 -15.59
N ALA A 21 2.55 -1.56 -16.83
CA ALA A 21 1.23 -1.24 -17.35
C ALA A 21 0.30 -2.46 -17.18
N PRO A 22 -0.99 -2.25 -16.86
CA PRO A 22 -1.91 -3.35 -16.64
C PRO A 22 -2.04 -4.21 -17.89
N ASN A 23 -1.93 -5.53 -17.70
CA ASN A 23 -2.18 -6.48 -18.77
C ASN A 23 -3.63 -6.33 -19.26
N MET A 24 -3.82 -6.27 -20.57
CA MET A 24 -5.12 -6.20 -21.22
C MET A 24 -6.07 -7.34 -20.79
N TYR A 25 -5.55 -8.55 -20.57
CA TYR A 25 -6.36 -9.64 -20.04
C TYR A 25 -6.93 -9.32 -18.66
N ASN A 26 -6.12 -8.73 -17.77
CA ASN A 26 -6.57 -8.34 -16.43
C ASN A 26 -7.58 -7.20 -16.51
N ALA A 27 -7.42 -6.26 -17.45
CA ALA A 27 -8.38 -5.18 -17.69
C ALA A 27 -9.74 -5.73 -18.16
N ILE A 28 -9.74 -6.72 -19.06
CA ILE A 28 -10.97 -7.41 -19.50
C ILE A 28 -11.64 -8.14 -18.32
N VAL A 29 -10.86 -8.87 -17.51
CA VAL A 29 -11.38 -9.55 -16.32
C VAL A 29 -11.98 -8.55 -15.32
N HIS A 30 -11.34 -7.41 -15.11
CA HIS A 30 -11.85 -6.35 -14.24
C HIS A 30 -13.17 -5.77 -14.76
N ALA A 31 -13.23 -5.34 -16.02
CA ALA A 31 -14.46 -4.85 -16.63
C ALA A 31 -15.58 -5.91 -16.56
N LYS A 32 -15.25 -7.18 -16.81
CA LYS A 32 -16.20 -8.28 -16.70
C LYS A 32 -16.70 -8.50 -15.29
N SER A 33 -15.84 -8.29 -14.29
CA SER A 33 -16.22 -8.36 -12.88
C SER A 33 -17.21 -7.27 -12.50
N LEU A 34 -17.09 -6.07 -13.07
CA LEU A 34 -18.04 -4.97 -12.86
C LEU A 34 -19.39 -5.29 -13.51
N GLU A 35 -19.39 -5.75 -14.76
CA GLU A 35 -20.62 -6.14 -15.47
C GLU A 35 -21.40 -7.24 -14.74
N VAL A 36 -20.69 -8.30 -14.30
CA VAL A 36 -21.34 -9.52 -13.79
C VAL A 36 -21.77 -9.37 -12.34
N ASN A 37 -21.09 -8.53 -11.56
CA ASN A 37 -21.41 -8.30 -10.16
C ASN A 37 -22.28 -7.04 -9.95
N ALA A 38 -22.66 -6.30 -11.00
CA ALA A 38 -23.50 -5.11 -10.87
C ALA A 38 -24.89 -5.42 -10.27
N ASP A 39 -25.47 -6.56 -10.68
CA ASP A 39 -26.83 -6.95 -10.29
C ASP A 39 -26.89 -7.88 -9.07
N LEU A 40 -25.74 -8.25 -8.50
CA LEU A 40 -25.66 -9.17 -7.37
C LEU A 40 -25.65 -8.41 -6.03
N PRO A 41 -26.30 -8.94 -4.99
CA PRO A 41 -26.30 -8.30 -3.68
C PRO A 41 -24.90 -8.27 -3.07
N VAL A 42 -24.68 -7.30 -2.18
CA VAL A 42 -23.40 -7.13 -1.48
C VAL A 42 -23.07 -8.40 -0.70
N GLY A 43 -21.96 -9.05 -1.05
CA GLY A 43 -21.49 -10.29 -0.45
C GLY A 43 -21.58 -11.52 -1.36
N GLU A 44 -22.38 -11.48 -2.42
CA GLU A 44 -22.57 -12.60 -3.35
C GLU A 44 -21.82 -12.41 -4.68
N LYS A 45 -20.58 -11.90 -4.61
CA LYS A 45 -19.76 -11.70 -5.81
C LYS A 45 -19.36 -13.05 -6.42
N LYS A 46 -19.36 -13.13 -7.75
CA LYS A 46 -18.86 -14.32 -8.46
C LYS A 46 -17.39 -14.56 -8.20
N ARG A 47 -16.99 -15.84 -8.19
CA ARG A 47 -15.60 -16.24 -7.98
C ARG A 47 -14.73 -15.83 -9.17
N LEU A 48 -13.45 -15.55 -8.92
CA LEU A 48 -12.51 -15.13 -9.95
C LEU A 48 -12.42 -16.12 -11.12
N GLN A 49 -12.45 -17.43 -10.86
CA GLN A 49 -12.39 -18.47 -11.90
C GLN A 49 -13.59 -18.41 -12.86
N GLU A 50 -14.78 -18.10 -12.35
CA GLU A 50 -15.99 -17.94 -13.15
C GLU A 50 -15.89 -16.69 -14.02
N ILE A 51 -15.41 -15.58 -13.45
CA ILE A 51 -15.21 -14.32 -14.17
C ILE A 51 -14.18 -14.50 -15.28
N GLN A 52 -13.05 -15.17 -15.00
CA GLN A 52 -12.03 -15.49 -16.00
C GLN A 52 -12.58 -16.37 -17.13
N SER A 53 -13.45 -17.33 -16.80
CA SER A 53 -14.10 -18.19 -17.80
C SER A 53 -15.05 -17.38 -18.68
N LEU A 54 -15.85 -16.47 -18.08
CA LEU A 54 -16.74 -15.57 -18.81
C LEU A 54 -15.98 -14.55 -19.66
N ALA A 55 -14.81 -14.10 -19.21
CA ALA A 55 -13.94 -13.17 -19.94
C ALA A 55 -13.31 -13.82 -21.18
N LYS A 56 -13.03 -15.14 -21.14
CA LYS A 56 -12.48 -15.88 -22.30
C LYS A 56 -13.50 -16.08 -23.43
N VAL A 57 -14.81 -16.10 -23.11
CA VAL A 57 -15.88 -16.46 -24.06
C VAL A 57 -16.31 -15.28 -24.93
N LYS A 58 -16.16 -14.03 -24.48
CA LYS A 58 -16.53 -12.82 -25.23
C LYS A 58 -15.30 -12.16 -25.84
N GLN A 59 -14.98 -12.52 -27.09
CA GLN A 59 -13.99 -11.86 -27.98
C GLN A 59 -12.55 -11.73 -27.42
N GLY A 60 -11.58 -12.26 -28.17
CA GLY A 60 -10.18 -11.97 -27.91
C GLY A 60 -9.90 -10.46 -27.93
N PRO A 61 -8.80 -10.00 -27.30
CA PRO A 61 -8.41 -8.58 -27.24
C PRO A 61 -8.26 -7.91 -28.61
N GLU A 62 -8.25 -8.69 -29.69
CA GLU A 62 -8.11 -8.27 -31.09
C GLU A 62 -9.38 -7.62 -31.68
N GLY A 63 -10.54 -7.71 -31.02
CA GLY A 63 -11.81 -7.16 -31.50
C GLY A 63 -12.19 -5.75 -31.00
N LEU A 64 -11.45 -5.18 -30.04
CA LEU A 64 -11.79 -3.90 -29.40
C LEU A 64 -11.01 -2.72 -30.02
N CYS A 65 -11.71 -1.62 -30.33
CA CYS A 65 -11.08 -0.36 -30.75
C CYS A 65 -10.05 0.10 -29.69
N LYS A 66 -8.90 0.62 -30.14
CA LYS A 66 -7.77 1.04 -29.29
C LYS A 66 -8.19 1.95 -28.13
N ASP A 67 -9.15 2.84 -28.36
CA ASP A 67 -9.65 3.78 -27.34
C ASP A 67 -10.33 3.06 -26.17
N LYS A 68 -11.17 2.06 -26.47
CA LYS A 68 -11.81 1.23 -25.44
C LYS A 68 -10.80 0.40 -24.66
N GLN A 69 -9.74 -0.06 -25.33
CA GLN A 69 -8.68 -0.81 -24.65
C GLN A 69 -7.93 0.05 -23.63
N GLU A 70 -7.69 1.32 -23.97
CA GLU A 70 -7.01 2.26 -23.09
C GLU A 70 -7.90 2.66 -21.91
N GLU A 71 -9.18 2.90 -22.15
CA GLU A 71 -10.16 3.16 -21.10
C GLU A 71 -10.20 2.04 -20.06
N MET A 72 -10.25 0.78 -20.51
CA MET A 72 -10.24 -0.39 -19.60
C MET A 72 -8.95 -0.50 -18.79
N ARG A 73 -7.80 -0.13 -19.37
CA ARG A 73 -6.52 -0.09 -18.64
C ARG A 73 -6.52 0.99 -17.56
N ASN A 74 -7.03 2.17 -17.89
CA ASN A 74 -7.11 3.30 -16.95
C ASN A 74 -8.03 3.00 -15.78
N LEU A 75 -9.21 2.43 -16.02
CA LEU A 75 -10.12 2.00 -14.95
C LEU A 75 -9.49 0.95 -14.03
N LEU A 76 -8.69 0.03 -14.59
CA LEU A 76 -7.96 -0.93 -13.78
C LEU A 76 -6.86 -0.26 -12.96
N LEU A 77 -6.15 0.73 -13.50
CA LEU A 77 -5.14 1.50 -12.76
C LEU A 77 -5.76 2.24 -11.59
N GLU A 78 -6.84 2.98 -11.81
CA GLU A 78 -7.56 3.72 -10.78
C GLU A 78 -8.03 2.79 -9.66
N HIS A 79 -8.62 1.64 -10.01
CA HIS A 79 -9.01 0.63 -9.03
C HIS A 79 -7.80 0.08 -8.25
N CYS A 80 -6.67 -0.15 -8.91
CA CYS A 80 -5.45 -0.60 -8.24
C CYS A 80 -4.89 0.46 -7.29
N GLU A 81 -4.93 1.73 -7.66
CA GLU A 81 -4.51 2.86 -6.82
C GLU A 81 -5.37 2.96 -5.56
N ILE A 82 -6.70 2.95 -5.71
CA ILE A 82 -7.63 2.95 -4.57
C ILE A 82 -7.37 1.75 -3.64
N LYS A 83 -7.14 0.56 -4.22
CA LYS A 83 -6.86 -0.64 -3.43
C LYS A 83 -5.50 -0.55 -2.71
N SER A 84 -4.51 0.10 -3.31
CA SER A 84 -3.18 0.23 -2.72
C SER A 84 -3.15 1.12 -1.48
N SER A 85 -4.03 2.12 -1.42
CA SER A 85 -4.18 3.02 -0.27
C SER A 85 -5.43 2.70 0.59
N GLY A 86 -6.12 1.61 0.28
CA GLY A 86 -7.37 1.25 0.93
C GLY A 86 -7.17 0.93 2.41
N VAL A 87 -8.20 1.19 3.22
CA VAL A 87 -8.19 0.87 4.65
C VAL A 87 -8.09 -0.63 4.85
N CYS A 88 -7.20 -1.07 5.76
CA CYS A 88 -7.17 -2.44 6.22
C CYS A 88 -8.46 -2.77 6.97
N PHE A 89 -9.22 -3.77 6.48
CA PHE A 89 -10.51 -4.15 7.05
C PHE A 89 -10.45 -4.65 8.50
N ASN A 90 -9.28 -5.10 8.97
CA ASN A 90 -9.08 -5.52 10.34
C ASN A 90 -7.65 -5.27 10.82
N ASN A 91 -7.47 -5.34 12.14
CA ASN A 91 -6.21 -5.05 12.82
C ASN A 91 -5.11 -6.07 12.49
N ALA A 92 -5.49 -7.33 12.22
CA ALA A 92 -4.52 -8.35 11.82
C ALA A 92 -3.95 -8.07 10.42
N ALA A 93 -4.77 -7.57 9.49
CA ALA A 93 -4.35 -7.18 8.16
C ALA A 93 -3.44 -5.95 8.20
N ALA A 94 -3.77 -4.96 9.03
CA ALA A 94 -2.92 -3.79 9.23
C ALA A 94 -1.56 -4.15 9.86
N ALA A 95 -1.53 -5.07 10.83
CA ALA A 95 -0.29 -5.60 11.40
C ALA A 95 0.54 -6.34 10.34
N HIS A 96 -0.11 -7.19 9.52
CA HIS A 96 0.57 -7.90 8.45
C HIS A 96 1.15 -6.96 7.38
N ASP A 97 0.43 -5.90 7.01
CA ASP A 97 0.88 -4.91 6.04
C ASP A 97 2.09 -4.11 6.56
N LEU A 98 2.08 -3.77 7.85
CA LEU A 98 3.23 -3.18 8.55
C LEU A 98 4.47 -4.09 8.44
N MET A 99 4.33 -5.37 8.76
CA MET A 99 5.43 -6.34 8.72
C MET A 99 5.96 -6.54 7.29
N CYS A 100 5.07 -6.75 6.32
CA CYS A 100 5.48 -6.90 4.91
C CYS A 100 6.21 -5.66 4.38
N THR A 101 5.78 -4.48 4.80
CA THR A 101 6.43 -3.22 4.45
C THR A 101 7.79 -3.09 5.13
N SER A 102 7.89 -3.45 6.41
CA SER A 102 9.14 -3.50 7.17
C SER A 102 10.19 -4.37 6.45
N ASP A 103 9.83 -5.61 6.11
CA ASP A 103 10.72 -6.55 5.40
C ASP A 103 11.16 -6.04 4.02
N ARG A 104 10.29 -5.29 3.33
CA ARG A 104 10.63 -4.68 2.04
C ARG A 104 11.66 -3.56 2.24
N ILE A 105 11.45 -2.67 3.20
CA ILE A 105 12.38 -1.56 3.47
C ILE A 105 13.71 -2.11 3.98
N GLY A 106 13.70 -3.10 4.88
CA GLY A 106 14.92 -3.73 5.41
C GLY A 106 15.81 -4.27 4.30
N ARG A 107 15.24 -5.02 3.35
CA ARG A 107 15.99 -5.51 2.17
C ARG A 107 16.56 -4.39 1.30
N GLU A 108 15.85 -3.29 1.14
CA GLU A 108 16.39 -2.14 0.38
C GLU A 108 17.56 -1.49 1.11
N LEU A 109 17.50 -1.39 2.44
CA LEU A 109 18.60 -0.89 3.26
C LEU A 109 19.80 -1.83 3.25
N ASP A 110 19.60 -3.14 3.31
CA ASP A 110 20.70 -4.11 3.17
C ASP A 110 21.37 -4.02 1.82
N ASN A 111 20.57 -3.98 0.75
CA ASN A 111 21.09 -3.82 -0.60
C ASN A 111 21.82 -2.49 -0.77
N LEU A 112 21.38 -1.42 -0.11
CA LEU A 112 22.08 -0.15 -0.10
C LEU A 112 23.42 -0.26 0.64
N ALA A 113 23.42 -0.80 1.85
CA ALA A 113 24.61 -1.03 2.66
C ALA A 113 25.66 -1.87 1.91
N LEU A 114 25.23 -2.96 1.25
CA LEU A 114 26.11 -3.79 0.43
C LEU A 114 26.69 -3.05 -0.79
N ARG A 115 25.92 -2.16 -1.42
CA ARG A 115 26.37 -1.43 -2.63
C ARG A 115 27.28 -0.24 -2.32
N THR A 116 27.05 0.45 -1.21
CA THR A 116 27.69 1.76 -0.94
C THR A 116 28.38 1.85 0.41
N GLY A 117 28.28 0.83 1.26
CA GLY A 117 28.71 0.89 2.66
C GLY A 117 27.90 1.88 3.49
N SER A 118 26.73 2.32 3.01
CA SER A 118 25.90 3.28 3.72
C SER A 118 25.08 2.60 4.80
N TYR A 119 25.02 3.23 5.97
CA TYR A 119 24.17 2.78 7.07
C TYR A 119 22.79 3.44 6.98
N GLY A 120 21.75 2.66 7.20
CA GLY A 120 20.38 3.14 7.28
C GLY A 120 19.60 2.37 8.35
N CYS A 121 18.61 3.05 8.92
CA CYS A 121 17.71 2.46 9.90
C CYS A 121 16.31 3.07 9.73
N PHE A 122 15.29 2.40 10.26
CA PHE A 122 13.95 2.94 10.37
C PHE A 122 13.22 2.45 11.62
N PHE A 123 12.19 3.19 12.01
CA PHE A 123 11.21 2.79 13.02
C PHE A 123 9.83 2.82 12.38
N LEU A 124 9.03 1.81 12.66
CA LEU A 124 7.64 1.71 12.23
C LEU A 124 6.78 1.41 13.46
N THR A 125 5.76 2.22 13.67
CA THR A 125 4.84 2.08 14.80
C THR A 125 3.40 2.17 14.32
N GLN A 126 2.50 1.55 15.07
CA GLN A 126 1.07 1.72 14.82
C GLN A 126 0.59 3.09 15.31
N GLY A 127 -0.33 3.70 14.56
CA GLY A 127 -0.99 4.93 14.98
C GLY A 127 -2.23 4.71 15.86
N HIS A 128 -2.68 3.47 16.05
CA HIS A 128 -3.95 3.14 16.71
C HIS A 128 -3.80 2.02 17.74
N ILE A 129 -4.31 2.23 18.95
CA ILE A 129 -4.16 1.33 20.12
C ILE A 129 -4.71 -0.09 19.92
N ASN A 130 -5.80 -0.24 19.14
CA ASN A 130 -6.40 -1.55 18.87
C ASN A 130 -5.64 -2.38 17.81
N ASN A 131 -4.66 -1.79 17.12
CA ASN A 131 -3.96 -2.52 16.08
C ASN A 131 -3.06 -3.59 16.72
N LEU A 132 -2.89 -4.74 16.06
CA LEU A 132 -2.21 -5.91 16.67
C LEU A 132 -0.71 -5.97 16.36
N GLY A 133 -0.18 -4.99 15.63
CA GLY A 133 1.21 -4.95 15.22
C GLY A 133 2.05 -4.23 16.28
N ALA A 134 3.10 -4.88 16.78
CA ALA A 134 4.04 -4.22 17.67
C ALA A 134 4.85 -3.15 16.92
N ALA A 135 5.24 -2.09 17.63
CA ALA A 135 6.33 -1.24 17.22
C ALA A 135 7.55 -2.07 16.80
N THR A 136 8.12 -1.76 15.65
CA THR A 136 9.29 -2.46 15.12
C THR A 136 10.30 -1.45 14.62
N TRP A 137 11.55 -1.88 14.57
CA TRP A 137 12.63 -1.10 14.01
C TRP A 137 13.56 -2.02 13.22
N TYR A 138 14.40 -1.40 12.40
CA TYR A 138 15.43 -2.09 11.64
C TYR A 138 16.65 -1.20 11.52
N GLY A 139 17.83 -1.80 11.56
CA GLY A 139 19.09 -1.15 11.23
C GLY A 139 19.94 -2.05 10.35
N SER A 140 20.52 -1.49 9.29
CA SER A 140 21.51 -2.20 8.48
C SER A 140 22.82 -2.36 9.25
N ASP A 141 23.38 -3.57 9.32
CA ASP A 141 24.73 -3.85 9.85
C ASP A 141 25.02 -3.14 11.21
N ASN A 142 26.18 -2.50 11.36
CA ASN A 142 26.63 -1.83 12.59
C ASN A 142 25.77 -0.63 13.05
N SER A 143 24.68 -0.30 12.34
CA SER A 143 23.78 0.79 12.76
C SER A 143 23.06 0.49 14.08
N LEU A 144 22.97 -0.78 14.50
CA LEU A 144 22.42 -1.13 15.82
C LEU A 144 23.29 -0.54 16.95
N ASN A 145 24.62 -0.68 16.82
CA ASN A 145 25.59 -0.21 17.80
C ASN A 145 25.53 1.31 17.98
N PHE A 146 25.12 2.08 16.96
CA PHE A 146 24.97 3.52 17.10
C PHE A 146 23.96 3.90 18.19
N TRP A 147 22.86 3.16 18.33
CA TRP A 147 21.82 3.46 19.32
C TRP A 147 22.32 3.21 20.74
N GLU A 148 23.00 2.10 20.97
CA GLU A 148 23.52 1.77 22.30
C GLU A 148 24.79 2.56 22.64
N ASP A 149 25.78 2.60 21.73
CA ASP A 149 27.11 3.17 22.00
C ASP A 149 27.11 4.71 21.98
N VAL A 150 26.29 5.32 21.11
CA VAL A 150 26.30 6.79 20.91
C VAL A 150 25.09 7.44 21.57
N ILE A 151 23.89 6.87 21.37
CA ILE A 151 22.65 7.43 21.92
C ILE A 151 22.43 6.95 23.36
N GLY A 152 23.02 5.83 23.76
CA GLY A 152 22.86 5.27 25.12
C GLY A 152 21.46 4.75 25.39
N ARG A 153 20.74 4.32 24.35
CA ARG A 153 19.36 3.85 24.43
C ARG A 153 19.18 2.59 23.61
N ASP A 154 18.45 1.64 24.19
CA ASP A 154 17.99 0.47 23.46
C ASP A 154 17.01 0.94 22.36
N PRO A 155 17.23 0.57 21.09
CA PRO A 155 16.31 0.90 20.01
C PRO A 155 14.88 0.36 20.24
N ASP A 156 14.68 -0.72 20.99
CA ASP A 156 13.34 -1.18 21.38
C ASP A 156 12.63 -0.16 22.29
N GLU A 157 13.36 0.50 23.20
CA GLU A 157 12.80 1.60 24.01
C GLU A 157 12.37 2.77 23.12
N ILE A 158 13.19 3.12 22.13
CA ILE A 158 12.89 4.21 21.19
C ILE A 158 11.64 3.88 20.37
N ALA A 159 11.52 2.65 19.88
CA ALA A 159 10.35 2.18 19.14
C ALA A 159 9.07 2.28 19.98
N GLN A 160 9.12 1.86 21.25
CA GLN A 160 8.00 1.95 22.19
C GLN A 160 7.63 3.40 22.51
N LEU A 161 8.60 4.29 22.76
CA LEU A 161 8.33 5.71 22.99
C LEU A 161 7.67 6.36 21.77
N PHE A 162 8.13 5.99 20.58
CA PHE A 162 7.54 6.49 19.34
C PHE A 162 6.11 5.98 19.13
N GLU A 163 5.82 4.73 19.50
CA GLU A 163 4.46 4.18 19.46
C GLU A 163 3.54 4.85 20.48
N GLN A 164 4.01 5.05 21.71
CA GLN A 164 3.26 5.77 22.75
C GLN A 164 2.91 7.18 22.28
N TRP A 165 3.88 7.89 21.70
CA TRP A 165 3.62 9.20 21.09
C TRP A 165 2.60 9.09 19.96
N GLY A 166 2.76 8.15 19.03
CA GLY A 166 1.84 7.94 17.90
C GLY A 166 0.41 7.67 18.34
N CYS A 167 0.23 6.74 19.29
CA CYS A 167 -1.08 6.37 19.83
C CYS A 167 -1.71 7.49 20.68
N SER A 168 -0.91 8.30 21.39
CA SER A 168 -1.41 9.41 22.19
C SER A 168 -2.06 10.53 21.36
N ARG A 169 -1.70 10.65 20.08
CA ARG A 169 -2.28 11.64 19.16
C ARG A 169 -3.60 11.21 18.53
N ASN A 170 -4.07 9.99 18.79
CA ASN A 170 -5.17 9.39 18.05
C ASN A 170 -6.57 9.85 18.52
N GLN A 171 -6.82 11.16 18.46
CA GLN A 171 -8.15 11.77 18.53
C GLN A 171 -8.70 12.24 17.17
N MET A 172 -8.04 12.00 16.04
CA MET A 172 -8.54 12.45 14.73
C MET A 172 -8.39 11.43 13.60
N CYS A 173 -9.21 10.38 13.64
CA CYS A 173 -9.91 9.93 12.44
C CYS A 173 -11.39 10.33 12.52
N LYS A 174 -11.69 11.59 12.85
CA LYS A 174 -13.02 12.20 12.69
C LYS A 174 -13.22 12.68 11.25
N GLY A 175 -13.07 11.78 10.28
CA GLY A 175 -13.20 12.14 8.86
C GLY A 175 -13.96 11.14 8.00
N LEU A 176 -14.38 9.99 8.54
CA LEU A 176 -15.04 8.92 7.76
C LEU A 176 -16.23 8.28 8.49
N GLN A 177 -16.75 8.92 9.54
CA GLN A 177 -18.01 8.50 10.21
C GLN A 177 -19.24 9.32 9.81
N ASP A 178 -19.08 10.40 9.03
CA ASP A 178 -20.21 11.19 8.51
C ASP A 178 -20.52 10.81 7.06
N TRP A 179 -20.90 9.55 6.83
CA TRP A 179 -21.67 9.19 5.64
C TRP A 179 -23.15 9.17 6.01
N PRO A 180 -23.97 10.15 5.59
CA PRO A 180 -25.37 10.15 5.96
C PRO A 180 -26.10 9.01 5.25
N SER A 181 -26.43 7.99 6.03
CA SER A 181 -27.52 7.08 5.73
C SER A 181 -28.82 7.87 5.82
N GLN A 182 -29.31 8.45 4.73
CA GLN A 182 -30.70 8.89 4.65
C GLN A 182 -31.35 8.34 3.40
N GLY A 183 -32.22 7.36 3.66
CA GLY A 183 -33.15 6.81 2.69
C GLY A 183 -34.16 7.84 2.24
N SER A 184 -34.63 7.59 1.02
CA SER A 184 -35.84 8.10 0.43
C SER A 184 -37.01 8.18 1.43
N GLY A 185 -37.55 9.39 1.58
CA GLY A 185 -38.84 9.66 2.17
C GLY A 185 -39.49 10.82 1.44
N LEU A 186 -40.08 10.55 0.27
CA LEU A 186 -41.11 11.39 -0.32
C LEU A 186 -42.29 11.44 0.67
N ASN A 187 -42.77 12.63 1.02
CA ASN A 187 -44.19 12.90 1.20
C ASN A 187 -44.46 14.41 1.21
N ASN A 188 -45.35 14.78 0.28
CA ASN A 188 -46.04 16.05 -0.01
C ASN A 188 -45.23 17.20 -0.61
#